data_AF-A0A0P9FBS7-F1
#
_entry.id   AF-A0A0P9FBS7-F1
#
_cell.length_a   1.000
_cell.length_b   1.000
_cell.length_c   1.000
_cell.angle_alpha   90.00
_cell.angle_beta   90.00
_cell.angle_gamma   90.00
#
_symmetry.space_group_name_H-M   'P 1'
#
loop_
_entity.id
_entity.type
_entity.pdbx_description
1 polymer ?
#
loop_
_entity_poly.entity_id
_entity_poly.type
_entity_poly.pdbx_seq_one_letter_code
_entity_poly.pdbx_strand_id
1 'polypeptide(L)'
;MDQAFLTVDVERRGYGRRYTDLPVDTLSREGFAIDCTGAYMRPEWFDIRPGDIVRWRDGERRVQGMVAAVQREGEWVHVAVEQVFPLPPDAFYP
;
A
#
# COMPACT_ATOMS: atom_id res chain seq x y z
N MET A 1 21.70 9.72 -7.08
CA MET A 1 20.84 9.90 -5.89
C MET A 1 19.88 8.72 -5.91
N ASP A 2 20.17 7.67 -5.15
CA ASP A 2 19.22 6.55 -4.97
C ASP A 2 18.11 7.03 -4.05
N GLN A 3 17.06 7.59 -4.63
CA GLN A 3 15.84 7.87 -3.89
C GLN A 3 15.12 6.53 -3.74
N ALA A 4 15.14 5.96 -2.53
CA ALA A 4 14.39 4.75 -2.25
C ALA A 4 12.91 5.06 -2.46
N PHE A 5 12.33 4.56 -3.54
CA PHE A 5 10.90 4.69 -3.80
C PHE A 5 10.14 3.92 -2.72
N LEU A 6 9.16 4.57 -2.09
CA LEU A 6 8.25 3.91 -1.18
C LEU A 6 7.28 3.08 -2.01
N THR A 7 7.23 1.77 -1.75
CA THR A 7 6.33 0.87 -2.48
C THR A 7 5.53 -0.01 -1.53
N VAL A 8 4.34 -0.39 -1.99
CA VAL A 8 3.46 -1.33 -1.30
C VAL A 8 2.98 -2.43 -2.25
N ASP A 9 2.88 -3.65 -1.74
CA ASP A 9 2.14 -4.74 -2.37
C ASP A 9 0.71 -4.74 -1.80
N VAL A 10 -0.28 -4.95 -2.67
CA VAL A 10 -1.70 -5.04 -2.28
C VAL A 10 -2.27 -6.36 -2.77
N GLU A 11 -2.89 -7.11 -1.88
CA GLU A 11 -3.51 -8.40 -2.16
C GLU A 11 -4.95 -8.43 -1.64
N ARG A 12 -5.86 -9.01 -2.43
CA ARG A 12 -7.25 -9.22 -2.02
C ARG A 12 -7.50 -10.71 -1.78
N ARG A 13 -7.95 -11.07 -0.57
CA ARG A 13 -8.29 -12.46 -0.24
C ARG A 13 -9.30 -13.03 -1.24
N GLY A 14 -9.00 -14.22 -1.78
CA GLY A 14 -9.84 -14.89 -2.79
C GLY A 14 -9.71 -14.35 -4.23
N TYR A 15 -9.01 -13.23 -4.43
CA TYR A 15 -8.75 -12.65 -5.76
C TYR A 15 -7.25 -12.63 -6.10
N GLY A 16 -6.37 -12.71 -5.11
CA GLY A 16 -4.92 -12.64 -5.27
C GLY A 16 -4.39 -11.21 -5.33
N ARG A 17 -3.21 -11.05 -5.93
CA ARG A 17 -2.48 -9.78 -5.96
C ARG A 17 -3.19 -8.75 -6.85
N ARG A 18 -3.38 -7.54 -6.32
CA ARG A 18 -3.95 -6.38 -7.04
C ARG A 18 -2.86 -5.46 -7.56
N TYR A 19 -1.85 -5.22 -6.73
CA TYR A 19 -0.70 -4.40 -7.07
C TYR A 19 0.58 -5.04 -6.53
N THR A 20 1.66 -4.94 -7.32
CA THR A 20 3.02 -5.30 -6.92
C THR A 20 3.86 -4.05 -7.01
N ASP A 21 4.65 -3.76 -5.97
CA ASP A 21 5.54 -2.60 -5.91
C ASP A 21 4.86 -1.28 -6.32
N LEU A 22 3.62 -1.07 -5.84
CA LEU A 22 2.88 0.15 -6.13
C LEU A 22 3.59 1.35 -5.50
N PRO A 23 4.04 2.35 -6.28
CA PRO A 23 4.67 3.54 -5.73
C PRO A 23 3.65 4.36 -4.92
N VAL A 24 4.11 4.87 -3.79
CA VAL A 24 3.34 5.75 -2.89
C VAL A 24 4.19 6.96 -2.49
N ASP A 25 3.53 8.07 -2.19
CA ASP A 25 4.20 9.33 -1.83
C ASP A 25 4.49 9.43 -0.34
N THR A 26 3.64 8.82 0.49
CA THR A 26 3.85 8.72 1.94
C THR A 26 3.55 7.31 2.41
N LEU A 27 4.28 6.84 3.41
CA LEU A 27 4.12 5.50 3.99
C LEU A 27 4.49 5.52 5.47
N SER A 28 3.58 5.00 6.30
CA SER A 28 3.78 4.85 7.75
C SER A 28 3.10 3.57 8.24
N ARG A 29 3.15 3.33 9.56
CA ARG A 29 2.39 2.23 10.18
C ARG A 29 0.89 2.46 10.22
N GLU A 30 0.43 3.68 9.99
CA GLU A 30 -1.00 4.01 10.00
C GLU A 30 -1.61 3.95 8.61
N GLY A 31 -0.78 3.91 7.55
CA GLY A 31 -1.27 3.94 6.19
C GLY A 31 -0.28 4.48 5.17
N PHE A 32 -0.81 4.82 4.00
CA PHE A 32 -0.07 5.45 2.91
C PHE A 32 -0.96 6.38 2.11
N ALA A 33 -0.33 7.24 1.29
CA ALA A 33 -1.05 8.10 0.37
C ALA A 33 -0.37 8.16 -1.00
N ILE A 34 -1.17 8.42 -2.03
CA ILE A 34 -0.74 8.59 -3.41
C ILE A 34 -1.25 9.95 -3.90
N ASP A 35 -0.35 10.79 -4.39
CA ASP A 35 -0.63 12.06 -5.05
C ASP A 35 -0.72 11.84 -6.57
N CYS A 36 -1.90 12.08 -7.13
CA CYS A 36 -2.13 12.01 -8.57
C CYS A 36 -1.92 13.35 -9.27
N THR A 37 -1.49 14.41 -8.56
CA THR A 37 -1.36 15.76 -9.12
C THR A 37 -0.42 15.78 -10.32
N GLY A 38 -0.95 16.15 -11.48
CA GLY A 38 -0.18 16.21 -12.73
C GLY A 38 0.15 14.83 -13.34
N ALA A 39 -0.32 13.74 -12.72
CA ALA A 39 -0.23 12.41 -13.28
C ALA A 39 -1.39 12.15 -14.26
N TYR A 40 -1.20 11.16 -15.14
CA TYR A 40 -2.30 10.66 -15.97
C TYR A 40 -3.26 9.75 -15.18
N MET A 41 -2.75 9.10 -14.12
CA MET A 41 -3.56 8.28 -13.22
C MET A 41 -4.51 9.15 -12.40
N ARG A 42 -5.69 8.61 -12.11
CA ARG A 42 -6.69 9.26 -11.26
C ARG A 42 -6.94 8.45 -9.98
N PRO A 43 -7.30 9.09 -8.86
CA PRO A 43 -7.62 8.41 -7.60
C PRO A 43 -8.67 7.29 -7.73
N GLU A 44 -9.64 7.44 -8.61
CA GLU A 44 -10.71 6.46 -8.82
C GLU A 44 -10.24 5.18 -9.52
N TRP A 45 -9.08 5.21 -10.18
CA TRP A 45 -8.55 4.05 -10.92
C TRP A 45 -7.82 3.06 -10.00
N PHE A 46 -7.50 3.46 -8.77
CA PHE A 46 -6.94 2.56 -7.76
C PHE A 46 -8.02 1.66 -7.17
N ASP A 47 -8.00 0.37 -7.51
CA ASP A 47 -8.87 -0.67 -6.98
C ASP A 47 -8.35 -1.22 -5.64
N ILE A 48 -8.14 -0.32 -4.68
CA ILE A 48 -7.83 -0.63 -3.28
C ILE A 48 -9.11 -0.52 -2.47
N ARG A 49 -9.37 -1.51 -1.61
CA ARG A 49 -10.61 -1.62 -0.84
C ARG A 49 -10.33 -2.02 0.61
N PRO A 50 -11.23 -1.65 1.55
CA PRO A 50 -11.23 -2.22 2.90
C PRO A 50 -11.17 -3.75 2.87
N GLY A 51 -10.32 -4.31 3.74
CA GLY A 51 -10.05 -5.75 3.81
C GLY A 51 -8.94 -6.26 2.89
N ASP A 52 -8.41 -5.42 1.98
CA ASP A 52 -7.20 -5.77 1.24
C ASP A 52 -6.00 -5.86 2.20
N ILE A 53 -5.09 -6.80 1.94
CA ILE A 53 -3.84 -6.96 2.67
C ILE A 53 -2.79 -6.08 2.00
N VAL A 54 -2.08 -5.28 2.80
CA VAL A 54 -1.00 -4.41 2.34
C VAL A 54 0.30 -4.88 2.95
N ARG A 55 1.36 -4.93 2.14
CA ARG A 55 2.71 -5.28 2.59
C ARG A 55 3.71 -4.27 2.09
N TRP A 56 4.70 -3.94 2.90
CA TRP A 56 5.78 -3.03 2.53
C TRP A 56 7.07 -3.38 3.25
N ARG A 57 8.17 -2.75 2.85
CA ARG A 57 9.46 -2.86 3.55
C ARG A 57 9.62 -1.73 4.56
N ASP A 58 9.97 -2.09 5.79
CA ASP A 58 10.36 -1.19 6.88
C ASP A 58 11.80 -1.59 7.28
N GLY A 59 12.79 -0.93 6.65
CA GLY A 59 14.20 -1.32 6.73
C GLY A 59 14.45 -2.72 6.15
N GLU A 60 15.05 -3.60 6.95
CA GLU A 60 15.33 -5.00 6.57
C GLU A 60 14.12 -5.93 6.72
N ARG A 61 13.01 -5.45 7.33
CA ARG A 61 11.83 -6.27 7.61
C ARG A 61 10.71 -5.97 6.63
N ARG A 62 9.88 -6.97 6.36
CA ARG A 62 8.58 -6.76 5.74
C ARG A 62 7.54 -6.53 6.84
N VAL A 63 6.60 -5.65 6.58
CA VAL A 63 5.47 -5.37 7.45
C VAL A 63 4.20 -5.69 6.68
N GLN A 64 3.19 -6.20 7.38
CA GLN A 64 1.87 -6.42 6.83
C GLN A 64 0.84 -5.67 7.67
N GLY A 65 -0.17 -5.15 7.00
CA GLY A 65 -1.40 -4.70 7.62
C GLY A 65 -2.61 -4.98 6.73
N MET A 66 -3.78 -4.56 7.18
CA MET A 66 -5.03 -4.67 6.46
C MET A 66 -5.60 -3.27 6.21
N VAL A 67 -6.10 -3.02 5.00
CA VAL A 67 -6.77 -1.76 4.67
C VAL A 67 -8.03 -1.64 5.52
N ALA A 68 -8.08 -0.62 6.37
CA ALA A 68 -9.27 -0.28 7.16
C ALA A 68 -10.20 0.63 6.35
N ALA A 69 -9.64 1.63 5.68
CA ALA A 69 -10.41 2.62 4.91
C ALA A 69 -9.61 3.13 3.72
N VAL A 70 -10.34 3.55 2.68
CA VAL A 70 -9.78 4.25 1.51
C VAL A 70 -10.59 5.51 1.28
N GLN A 71 -9.93 6.65 1.35
CA GLN A 71 -10.48 7.97 1.07
C GLN A 71 -9.88 8.50 -0.22
N ARG A 72 -10.72 9.12 -1.05
CA ARG A 72 -10.32 9.76 -2.30
C ARG A 72 -10.76 11.21 -2.23
N GLU A 73 -9.79 12.11 -2.15
CA GLU A 73 -10.02 13.54 -1.91
C GLU A 73 -9.24 14.36 -2.93
N GLY A 74 -9.94 14.97 -3.89
CA GLY A 74 -9.29 15.66 -5.01
C GLY A 74 -8.42 14.70 -5.81
N GLU A 75 -7.13 15.03 -5.95
CA GLU A 75 -6.12 14.21 -6.63
C GLU A 75 -5.41 13.21 -5.69
N TRP A 76 -5.88 13.04 -4.46
CA TRP A 76 -5.23 12.18 -3.48
C TRP A 76 -6.01 10.88 -3.21
N VAL A 77 -5.25 9.80 -3.02
CA VAL A 77 -5.73 8.55 -2.42
C VAL A 77 -5.09 8.42 -1.04
N HIS A 78 -5.90 8.36 0.01
CA HIS A 78 -5.45 8.09 1.37
C HIS A 78 -5.94 6.70 1.80
N VAL A 79 -5.03 5.87 2.29
CA VAL A 79 -5.33 4.51 2.73
C VAL A 79 -4.94 4.37 4.19
N ALA A 80 -5.92 4.13 5.05
CA ALA A 80 -5.69 3.80 6.45
C ALA A 80 -5.51 2.28 6.60
N VAL A 81 -4.53 1.88 7.40
CA VAL A 81 -4.16 0.49 7.62
C VAL A 81 -4.24 0.16 9.11
N GLU A 82 -4.77 -1.02 9.41
CA GLU A 82 -4.88 -1.57 10.76
C GLU A 82 -4.24 -2.96 10.85
N GLN A 83 -4.21 -3.53 12.06
CA GLN A 83 -3.66 -4.87 12.33
C GLN A 83 -2.23 -5.02 11.78
N VAL A 84 -1.39 -4.03 12.08
CA VAL A 84 -0.04 -3.92 11.52
C VAL A 84 0.94 -4.72 12.34
N PHE A 85 1.66 -5.64 11.69
CA PHE A 85 2.68 -6.46 12.33
C PHE A 85 3.86 -6.74 11.39
N PRO A 86 5.09 -6.85 11.94
CA PRO A 86 6.24 -7.29 11.18
C PRO A 86 6.06 -8.75 10.77
N LEU A 87 6.42 -9.07 9.54
CA LEU A 87 6.48 -10.42 9.03
C LEU A 87 7.84 -11.05 9.38
N PRO A 88 7.90 -12.38 9.57
CA PRO A 88 9.17 -13.09 9.72
C PRO A 88 10.09 -12.85 8.50
N PRO A 89 11.41 -12.78 8.68
CA PRO A 89 12.36 -12.56 7.58
C PRO A 89 12.26 -13.59 6.45
N ASP A 90 11.96 -14.84 6.82
CA ASP A 90 11.93 -16.00 5.92
C ASP A 90 10.53 -16.29 5.37
N ALA A 91 9.57 -15.40 5.63
CA ALA A 91 8.20 -15.65 5.26
C ALA A 91 8.00 -15.49 3.75
N PHE A 92 7.65 -16.60 3.11
CA PHE A 92 7.33 -16.66 1.69
C PHE A 92 5.83 -16.42 1.48
N TYR A 93 5.49 -15.45 0.64
CA TYR A 93 4.11 -15.13 0.28
C TYR A 93 3.97 -15.15 -1.25
N PRO A 94 3.01 -15.91 -1.81
CA PRO A 94 2.85 -16.06 -3.25
C PRO A 94 2.41 -14.78 -3.98
#